data_AF-A0A2D7V575-F1
#
_entry.id   AF-A0A2D7V575-F1
#
_cell.length_a   1.000
_cell.length_b   1.000
_cell.length_c   1.000
_cell.angle_alpha   90.00
_cell.angle_beta   90.00
_cell.angle_gamma   90.00
#
_symmetry.space_group_name_H-M   'P 1'
#
loop_
_entity.id
_entity.type
_entity.pdbx_description
1 polymer ?
#
loop_
_entity_poly.entity_id
_entity_poly.type
_entity_poly.pdbx_seq_one_letter_code
_entity_poly.pdbx_strand_id
1 'polypeptide(L)'
;MSEPEVQKADGCSSFFSLLTVGIVAILIVGLYNLLQPNEPDSPTSAIDEGRFEKVKEYEAENADYLDKIDSYHSERNSSLQGVMKNVSEGYRSIPQPGN
;
A
#
# COMPACT_ATOMS: atom_id res chain seq x y z
N MET A 1 -2.38 39.47 76.13
CA MET A 1 -3.43 38.99 75.22
C MET A 1 -2.70 38.60 73.94
N SER A 2 -2.66 37.31 73.62
CA SER A 2 -1.96 36.80 72.43
C SER A 2 -2.79 37.12 71.20
N GLU A 3 -2.26 37.94 70.31
CA GLU A 3 -2.83 38.17 68.99
C GLU A 3 -2.61 36.91 68.14
N PRO A 4 -3.63 36.42 67.41
CA PRO A 4 -3.44 35.27 66.53
C PRO A 4 -2.57 35.67 65.34
N GLU A 5 -1.40 35.05 65.24
CA GLU A 5 -0.52 35.16 64.08
C GLU A 5 -1.28 34.65 62.86
N VAL A 6 -1.59 35.58 61.96
CA VAL A 6 -2.46 35.32 60.81
C VAL A 6 -1.74 34.37 59.86
N GLN A 7 -2.13 33.09 59.84
CA GLN A 7 -1.70 32.08 58.87
C GLN A 7 -2.13 32.48 57.46
N LYS A 8 -1.39 33.39 56.83
CA LYS A 8 -1.60 33.82 55.44
C LYS A 8 -0.71 33.07 54.44
N ALA A 9 0.19 32.22 54.91
CA ALA A 9 1.20 31.55 54.09
C ALA A 9 0.80 30.12 53.63
N ASP A 10 -0.27 29.53 54.18
CA ASP A 10 -0.63 28.13 53.90
C ASP A 10 -1.12 27.89 52.45
N GLY A 11 -1.58 28.94 51.76
CA GLY A 11 -2.03 28.87 50.37
C GLY A 11 -0.91 28.69 49.33
N CYS A 12 0.33 29.09 49.65
CA CYS A 12 1.46 28.95 48.73
C CYS A 12 1.82 27.48 48.48
N SER A 13 1.72 26.63 49.51
CA SER A 13 2.02 25.19 49.40
C SER A 13 1.11 24.49 48.37
N SER A 14 -0.18 24.85 48.37
CA SER A 14 -1.18 24.30 47.44
C SER A 14 -0.95 24.80 46.02
N PHE A 15 -0.53 26.06 45.86
CA PHE A 15 -0.18 26.63 44.56
C PHE A 15 1.06 25.95 43.95
N PHE A 16 2.10 25.73 44.75
CA PHE A 16 3.29 24.99 44.28
C PHE A 16 2.96 23.55 43.91
N SER A 17 2.11 22.88 44.69
CA SER A 17 1.66 21.51 44.36
C SER A 17 0.95 21.45 43.01
N LEU A 18 0.00 22.35 42.76
CA LEU A 18 -0.70 22.42 41.46
C LEU A 18 0.25 22.75 40.30
N LEU A 19 1.22 23.63 40.53
CA LEU A 19 2.24 23.99 39.54
C LEU A 19 3.14 22.80 39.21
N THR A 20 3.57 22.02 40.20
CA THR A 20 4.36 20.80 39.99
C THR A 20 3.57 19.77 39.20
N VAL A 21 2.31 19.52 39.56
CA VAL A 21 1.44 18.60 38.82
C VAL A 21 1.24 19.05 37.38
N GLY A 22 1.04 20.35 37.15
CA GLY A 22 0.92 20.92 35.80
C GLY A 22 2.17 20.70 34.96
N ILE A 23 3.35 20.96 35.52
CA ILE A 23 4.63 20.74 34.83
C ILE A 23 4.82 19.25 34.51
N VAL A 24 4.55 18.36 35.45
CA VAL A 24 4.67 16.91 35.24
C VAL A 24 3.71 16.43 34.14
N ALA A 25 2.47 16.92 34.12
CA ALA A 25 1.51 16.59 33.07
C ALA A 25 1.99 17.04 31.68
N ILE A 26 2.54 18.26 31.57
CA ILE A 26 3.10 18.77 30.31
C ILE A 26 4.29 17.92 29.87
N LEU A 27 5.17 17.54 30.79
CA LEU A 27 6.33 16.70 30.47
C LEU A 27 5.91 15.30 30.02
N ILE A 28 4.93 14.68 30.67
CA ILE A 28 4.42 13.37 30.28
C ILE A 28 3.80 13.44 28.88
N VAL A 29 2.96 14.43 28.59
CA VAL A 29 2.35 14.59 27.26
C VAL A 29 3.41 14.90 26.21
N GLY A 30 4.38 15.78 26.53
CA GLY A 30 5.47 16.11 25.62
C GLY A 30 6.35 14.90 25.29
N LEU A 31 6.73 14.11 26.30
CA LEU A 31 7.48 12.87 26.11
C LEU A 31 6.67 11.82 25.36
N TYR A 32 5.38 11.69 25.65
CA TYR A 32 4.50 10.76 24.94
C TYR A 32 4.45 11.10 23.44
N ASN A 33 4.24 12.37 23.08
CA ASN A 33 4.22 12.80 21.67
C ASN A 33 5.59 12.70 20.99
N LEU A 34 6.69 12.93 21.73
CA LEU A 34 8.04 12.84 21.18
C LEU A 34 8.49 11.39 20.95
N LEU A 35 8.07 10.48 21.83
CA LEU A 35 8.41 9.06 21.79
C LEU A 35 7.34 8.23 21.08
N GLN A 36 6.25 8.85 20.61
CA GLN A 36 5.22 8.14 19.89
C GLN A 36 5.83 7.61 18.59
N PRO A 37 5.91 6.29 18.41
CA PRO A 37 6.37 5.75 17.15
C PRO A 37 5.41 6.20 16.05
N ASN A 38 5.96 6.54 14.88
CA ASN A 38 5.13 6.80 13.71
C ASN A 38 4.19 5.61 13.50
N GLU A 39 2.92 5.91 13.25
CA GLU A 39 1.93 4.90 12.95
C GLU A 39 2.45 4.06 11.77
N PRO A 40 2.44 2.72 11.85
CA PRO A 40 2.99 1.90 10.78
C PRO A 40 2.22 2.19 9.49
N ASP A 41 2.95 2.34 8.39
CA ASP A 41 2.34 2.49 7.08
C ASP A 41 1.35 1.34 6.83
N SER A 42 0.18 1.69 6.28
CA SER A 42 -0.86 0.72 5.93
C SER A 42 -0.23 -0.41 5.10
N PRO A 43 -0.38 -1.69 5.51
CA PRO A 43 0.22 -2.82 4.80
C PRO A 43 -0.25 -2.94 3.33
N THR A 44 -1.32 -2.25 2.97
CA THR A 44 -1.87 -2.21 1.62
C THR A 44 -0.97 -1.47 0.62
N SER A 45 -0.23 -0.44 1.03
CA SER A 45 0.56 0.38 0.09
C SER A 45 1.71 -0.39 -0.55
N ALA A 46 2.46 -1.15 0.24
CA ALA A 46 3.56 -1.98 -0.24
C ALA A 46 3.10 -3.16 -1.11
N ILE A 47 1.92 -3.71 -0.82
CA ILE A 47 1.30 -4.77 -1.64
C ILE A 47 0.82 -4.19 -2.98
N ASP A 48 0.23 -3.00 -2.96
CA ASP A 48 -0.29 -2.36 -4.17
C ASP A 48 0.84 -1.93 -5.12
N GLU A 49 1.98 -1.46 -4.60
CA GLU A 49 3.14 -1.11 -5.43
C GLU A 49 3.75 -2.34 -6.11
N GLY A 50 4.01 -3.42 -5.36
CA GLY A 50 4.57 -4.64 -5.95
C GLY A 50 3.63 -5.32 -6.96
N ARG A 51 2.31 -5.25 -6.74
CA ARG A 51 1.32 -5.72 -7.72
C ARG A 51 1.31 -4.84 -8.96
N PHE A 52 1.38 -3.53 -8.80
CA PHE A 52 1.42 -2.58 -9.92
C PHE A 52 2.64 -2.79 -10.81
N GLU A 53 3.83 -2.94 -10.21
CA GLU A 53 5.07 -3.18 -10.95
C GLU A 53 5.00 -4.48 -11.76
N LYS A 54 4.49 -5.55 -11.15
CA LYS A 54 4.34 -6.85 -11.82
C LYS A 54 3.33 -6.81 -12.95
N VAL A 55 2.22 -6.09 -12.80
CA VAL A 55 1.25 -5.89 -13.89
C VAL A 55 1.91 -5.14 -15.05
N LYS A 56 2.68 -4.10 -14.76
CA LYS A 56 3.40 -3.32 -15.77
C LYS A 56 4.43 -4.15 -16.53
N GLU A 57 5.16 -5.03 -15.83
CA GLU A 57 6.09 -5.97 -16.45
C GLU A 57 5.37 -6.90 -17.43
N TYR A 58 4.27 -7.52 -17.00
CA TYR A 58 3.46 -8.38 -17.88
C TYR A 58 2.86 -7.63 -19.08
N GLU A 59 2.42 -6.38 -18.90
CA GLU A 59 1.92 -5.57 -20.01
C GLU A 59 3.01 -5.29 -21.05
N ALA A 60 4.23 -5.01 -20.61
CA ALA A 60 5.38 -4.79 -21.50
C ALA A 60 5.77 -6.07 -22.25
N GLU A 61 5.84 -7.21 -21.54
CA GLU A 61 6.11 -8.51 -22.17
C GLU A 61 5.02 -8.90 -23.18
N ASN A 62 3.75 -8.67 -22.83
CA ASN A 62 2.63 -8.98 -23.70
C ASN A 62 2.62 -8.09 -24.95
N ALA A 63 2.98 -6.81 -24.83
CA ALA A 63 3.11 -5.92 -25.98
C ALA A 63 4.20 -6.40 -26.95
N ASP A 64 5.37 -6.79 -26.43
CA ASP A 64 6.46 -7.35 -27.26
C ASP A 64 6.06 -8.68 -27.92
N TYR A 65 5.33 -9.54 -27.19
CA TYR A 65 4.80 -10.78 -27.74
C TYR A 65 3.79 -10.55 -28.88
N LEU A 66 2.86 -9.60 -28.70
CA LEU A 66 1.88 -9.24 -29.72
C LEU A 66 2.56 -8.63 -30.96
N ASP A 67 3.54 -7.75 -30.77
CA ASP A 67 4.31 -7.17 -31.88
C ASP A 67 5.03 -8.25 -32.71
N LYS A 68 5.60 -9.27 -32.04
CA LYS A 68 6.21 -10.43 -32.72
C LYS A 68 5.20 -11.23 -33.54
N ILE A 69 3.99 -11.43 -33.02
CA ILE A 69 2.91 -12.12 -33.74
C ILE A 69 2.52 -11.31 -34.99
N ASP A 70 2.28 -10.02 -34.81
CA ASP A 70 1.85 -9.14 -35.90
C ASP A 70 2.92 -9.02 -36.98
N SER A 71 4.18 -8.86 -36.58
CA SER A 71 5.33 -8.83 -37.48
C SER A 71 5.45 -10.14 -38.28
N TYR A 72 5.41 -11.30 -37.60
CA TYR A 72 5.46 -12.60 -38.26
C TYR A 72 4.36 -12.77 -39.31
N HIS A 73 3.14 -12.32 -38.99
CA HIS A 73 2.02 -12.43 -39.90
C HIS A 73 2.12 -11.44 -41.07
N SER A 74 2.56 -10.21 -40.80
CA SER A 74 2.82 -9.17 -41.80
C SER A 74 3.88 -9.59 -42.82
N GLU A 75 5.03 -10.10 -42.37
CA GLU A 75 6.12 -10.58 -43.23
C GLU A 75 5.69 -11.71 -44.16
N ARG A 76 4.75 -12.56 -43.71
CA ARG A 76 4.28 -13.73 -44.45
C ARG A 76 2.99 -13.49 -45.22
N ASN A 77 2.49 -12.25 -45.26
CA ASN A 77 1.19 -11.90 -45.82
C ASN A 77 0.08 -12.88 -45.35
N SER A 78 0.09 -13.15 -44.05
CA SER A 78 -0.81 -14.10 -43.40
C SER A 78 -1.56 -13.41 -42.27
N SER A 79 -2.53 -14.11 -41.69
CA SER A 79 -3.22 -13.64 -40.49
C SER A 79 -3.45 -14.80 -39.53
N LEU A 80 -3.52 -14.49 -38.24
CA LEU A 80 -3.83 -15.48 -37.21
C LEU A 80 -5.15 -16.19 -37.51
N GLN A 81 -6.16 -15.43 -37.94
CA GLN A 81 -7.47 -15.97 -38.34
C GLN A 81 -7.35 -16.98 -39.49
N GLY A 82 -6.55 -16.69 -40.50
CA GLY A 82 -6.31 -17.60 -41.63
C GLY A 82 -5.62 -18.89 -41.19
N VAL A 83 -4.60 -18.79 -40.33
CA VAL A 83 -3.92 -19.96 -39.77
C VAL A 83 -4.87 -20.80 -38.93
N MET A 84 -5.64 -20.19 -38.01
CA MET A 84 -6.63 -20.90 -37.20
C MET A 84 -7.69 -21.60 -38.04
N LYS A 85 -8.18 -20.95 -39.10
CA LYS A 85 -9.11 -21.56 -40.05
C LYS A 85 -8.50 -22.80 -40.69
N ASN A 86 -7.28 -22.70 -41.23
CA ASN A 86 -6.59 -23.84 -41.85
C ASN A 86 -6.37 -25.00 -40.88
N VAL A 87 -5.98 -24.70 -39.63
CA VAL A 87 -5.84 -25.72 -38.58
C VAL A 87 -7.17 -26.40 -38.29
N SER A 88 -8.25 -25.62 -38.17
CA SER A 88 -9.60 -26.16 -37.91
C SER A 88 -10.11 -27.05 -39.05
N GLU A 89 -9.82 -26.69 -40.30
CA GLU A 89 -10.15 -27.48 -41.49
C GLU A 89 -9.31 -28.76 -41.55
N GLY A 90 -8.03 -28.68 -41.15
CA GLY A 90 -7.15 -29.85 -40.99
C GLY A 90 -7.72 -30.87 -40.01
N TYR A 91 -8.19 -30.42 -38.85
CA TYR A 91 -8.83 -31.32 -37.88
C TYR A 91 -10.18 -31.89 -38.35
N ARG A 92 -10.97 -31.13 -39.12
CA ARG A 92 -12.26 -31.57 -39.65
C ARG A 92 -12.13 -32.57 -40.81
N SER A 93 -11.03 -32.54 -41.54
CA SER A 93 -10.78 -33.41 -42.69
C SER A 93 -10.17 -34.77 -42.30
N ILE A 94 -9.71 -34.92 -41.04
CA ILE A 94 -9.39 -36.23 -40.48
C ILE A 94 -10.71 -36.99 -40.27
N PRO A 95 -10.93 -38.15 -40.92
CA PRO A 95 -12.10 -38.97 -40.67
C PRO A 95 -12.13 -39.34 -39.18
N GLN A 96 -13.22 -39.05 -38.49
CA GLN A 96 -13.41 -39.57 -37.14
C GLN A 96 -13.49 -41.10 -37.21
N PRO A 97 -12.67 -41.85 -36.46
CA PRO A 97 -12.82 -43.30 -36.39
C PRO A 97 -14.12 -43.63 -35.67
N GLY A 98 -15.15 -43.96 -36.44
CA GLY A 98 -16.43 -44.49 -35.95
C GLY A 98 -17.58 -43.49 -35.99
N ASN A 99 -18.37 -43.56 -37.06
CA ASN A 99 -19.84 -43.52 -37.04
C ASN A 99 -20.35 -44.33 -38.24
#